data_AF-A0A829GU17-F1
#
_entry.id   AF-A0A829GU17-F1
#
_cell.length_a   1.000
_cell.length_b   1.000
_cell.length_c   1.000
_cell.angle_alpha   90.00
_cell.angle_beta   90.00
_cell.angle_gamma   90.00
#
_symmetry.space_group_name_H-M   'P 1'
#
loop_
_entity.id
_entity.type
_entity.pdbx_description
1 polymer ?
#
loop_
_entity_poly.entity_id
_entity_poly.type
_entity_poly.pdbx_seq_one_letter_code
_entity_poly.pdbx_strand_id
1 'polypeptide(L)'
;MQYGATFRSLRRSKGLTLKQVADDVNSISLISQFEHDQLHISTERFIHLLDRIAVSFDEFQVIRTGTAKSVSEQQIEAYLNLIRYSYDRLSHPYDHEAID
;
A
#
# COMPACT_ATOMS: atom_id res chain seq x y z
N MET A 1 5.32 0.60 -3.05
CA MET A 1 5.66 -0.64 -3.79
C MET A 1 4.66 -0.87 -4.93
N GLN A 2 5.08 -1.52 -6.02
CA GLN A 2 4.18 -1.99 -7.08
C GLN A 2 3.37 -3.21 -6.62
N TYR A 3 2.17 -3.40 -7.19
CA TYR A 3 1.22 -4.43 -6.75
C TYR A 3 1.81 -5.85 -6.81
N GLY A 4 2.51 -6.18 -7.90
CA GLY A 4 3.13 -7.49 -8.10
C GLY A 4 4.23 -7.78 -7.08
N ALA A 5 5.14 -6.82 -6.89
CA ALA A 5 6.21 -6.92 -5.91
C ALA A 5 5.68 -7.09 -4.47
N THR A 6 4.62 -6.37 -4.09
CA THR A 6 3.99 -6.53 -2.76
C THR A 6 3.35 -7.91 -2.62
N PHE A 7 2.62 -8.38 -3.63
CA PHE A 7 2.01 -9.71 -3.63
C PHE A 7 3.07 -10.81 -3.46
N ARG A 8 4.18 -10.71 -4.19
CA ARG A 8 5.31 -11.63 -4.09
C ARG A 8 5.87 -11.70 -2.68
N SER A 9 6.06 -10.55 -2.03
CA SER A 9 6.59 -10.46 -0.67
C SER A 9 5.67 -11.20 0.31
N LEU A 10 4.36 -10.94 0.22
CA LEU A 10 3.33 -11.58 1.02
C LEU A 10 3.24 -13.10 0.80
N ARG A 11 3.24 -13.54 -0.46
CA ARG A 11 3.23 -14.98 -0.77
C ARG A 11 4.45 -15.68 -0.17
N ARG A 12 5.64 -15.07 -0.29
CA ARG A 12 6.89 -15.63 0.23
C ARG A 12 6.94 -15.64 1.75
N SER A 13 6.42 -14.61 2.43
CA SER A 13 6.37 -14.60 3.90
C SER A 13 5.48 -15.73 4.45
N LYS A 14 4.48 -16.17 3.68
CA LYS A 14 3.65 -17.35 3.98
C LYS A 14 4.26 -18.69 3.55
N GLY A 15 5.47 -18.69 2.98
CA GLY A 15 6.15 -19.91 2.53
C GLY A 15 5.48 -20.61 1.34
N LEU A 16 4.58 -19.94 0.62
CA LEU A 16 3.85 -20.51 -0.50
C LEU A 16 4.67 -20.43 -1.79
N THR A 17 4.72 -21.52 -2.55
CA THR A 17 5.29 -21.55 -3.91
C THR A 17 4.29 -21.06 -4.96
N LEU A 18 4.77 -20.68 -6.14
CA LEU A 18 3.86 -20.32 -7.26
C LEU A 18 2.93 -21.48 -7.63
N LYS A 19 3.43 -22.73 -7.57
CA LYS A 19 2.65 -23.93 -7.88
C LYS A 19 1.49 -24.15 -6.90
N GLN A 20 1.65 -23.78 -5.63
CA GLN A 20 0.58 -23.89 -4.63
C GLN A 20 -0.48 -22.80 -4.80
N VAL A 21 -0.09 -21.62 -5.28
CA VAL A 21 -1.01 -20.50 -5.51
C VAL A 21 -1.77 -20.65 -6.83
N ALA A 22 -1.11 -21.17 -7.87
CA ALA A 22 -1.67 -21.33 -9.20
C ALA A 22 -2.85 -22.30 -9.27
N ASP A 23 -3.75 -22.03 -10.21
CA ASP A 23 -4.93 -22.82 -10.54
C ASP A 23 -5.44 -22.48 -11.95
N ASP A 24 -6.64 -22.95 -12.29
CA ASP A 24 -7.26 -22.75 -13.61
C ASP A 24 -7.53 -21.27 -13.93
N VAL A 25 -7.64 -20.43 -12.91
CA VAL A 25 -7.80 -18.98 -13.08
C VAL A 25 -6.44 -18.37 -13.35
N ASN A 26 -5.45 -18.64 -12.49
CA ASN A 26 -4.12 -18.03 -12.55
C ASN A 26 -3.00 -19.06 -12.72
N SER A 27 -2.43 -19.12 -13.93
CA SER A 27 -1.30 -20.00 -14.22
C SER A 27 0.00 -19.54 -13.53
N ILE A 28 0.92 -20.48 -13.29
CA ILE A 28 2.25 -20.19 -12.72
C ILE A 28 2.98 -19.08 -13.50
N SER A 29 2.93 -19.14 -14.83
CA SER A 29 3.59 -18.15 -15.69
C SER A 29 3.01 -16.75 -15.50
N LEU A 30 1.68 -16.65 -15.45
CA LEU A 30 0.99 -15.38 -15.24
C LEU A 30 1.30 -14.81 -13.86
N ILE A 31 1.26 -15.62 -12.79
CA ILE A 31 1.61 -15.15 -11.44
C ILE A 31 3.07 -14.69 -11.41
N SER A 32 3.98 -15.45 -12.04
CA SER A 32 5.39 -15.08 -12.10
C SER A 32 5.59 -13.74 -12.79
N GLN A 33 5.01 -13.53 -13.97
CA GLN A 33 5.13 -12.26 -14.68
C GLN A 33 4.51 -11.12 -13.89
N PHE A 34 3.36 -11.34 -13.23
CA PHE A 34 2.71 -10.33 -12.39
C PHE A 34 3.61 -9.94 -11.22
N GLU A 35 4.21 -10.91 -10.52
CA GLU A 35 5.12 -10.68 -9.39
C GLU A 35 6.42 -9.95 -9.75
N HIS A 36 6.76 -9.89 -11.03
CA HIS A 36 7.91 -9.14 -11.56
C HIS A 36 7.47 -7.85 -12.27
N ASP A 37 6.20 -7.44 -12.09
CA ASP A 37 5.60 -6.26 -12.73
C ASP A 37 5.72 -6.27 -14.27
N GLN A 38 5.77 -7.46 -14.87
CA GLN A 38 5.87 -7.67 -16.32
C GLN A 38 4.50 -7.73 -17.01
N LEU A 39 3.42 -7.96 -16.27
CA LEU A 39 2.05 -7.74 -16.75
C LEU A 39 1.16 -7.13 -15.67
N HIS A 40 0.10 -6.50 -16.14
CA HIS A 40 -1.07 -6.18 -15.34
C HIS A 40 -2.11 -7.31 -15.43
N ILE A 41 -2.82 -7.55 -14.34
CA ILE A 41 -3.94 -8.51 -14.28
C ILE A 41 -5.22 -7.75 -13.95
N SER A 42 -6.38 -8.33 -14.27
CA SER A 42 -7.66 -7.76 -13.85
C SER A 42 -7.81 -7.78 -12.32
N THR A 43 -8.65 -6.89 -11.79
CA THR A 43 -8.98 -6.83 -10.35
C THR A 43 -9.53 -8.16 -9.86
N GLU A 44 -10.39 -8.82 -10.62
CA GLU A 44 -10.96 -10.13 -10.27
C GLU A 44 -9.86 -11.19 -10.04
N ARG A 45 -8.89 -11.28 -10.97
CA ARG A 45 -7.75 -12.19 -10.83
C ARG A 45 -6.88 -11.83 -9.64
N PHE A 46 -6.71 -10.54 -9.36
CA PHE A 46 -5.93 -10.06 -8.22
C PHE A 46 -6.59 -10.41 -6.88
N ILE A 47 -7.90 -10.17 -6.73
CA ILE A 47 -8.65 -10.55 -5.53
C ILE A 47 -8.57 -12.06 -5.32
N HIS A 48 -8.77 -12.85 -6.37
CA HIS A 48 -8.62 -14.30 -6.30
C HIS A 48 -7.22 -14.72 -5.82
N LEU A 49 -6.15 -14.08 -6.31
CA LEU A 49 -4.79 -14.37 -5.84
C LEU A 49 -4.59 -14.04 -4.35
N LEU A 50 -5.19 -12.95 -3.86
CA LEU A 50 -5.16 -12.61 -2.44
C LEU A 50 -5.86 -13.67 -1.58
N ASP A 51 -7.00 -14.18 -2.04
CA ASP A 51 -7.72 -15.28 -1.39
C ASP A 51 -6.87 -16.56 -1.33
N ARG A 52 -6.16 -16.89 -2.41
CA ARG A 52 -5.24 -18.06 -2.46
C ARG A 52 -4.10 -18.00 -1.44
N ILE A 53 -3.75 -16.80 -0.96
CA ILE A 53 -2.75 -16.61 0.08
C ILE A 53 -3.35 -16.18 1.43
N ALA A 54 -4.68 -16.20 1.56
CA ALA A 54 -5.43 -15.77 2.75
C ALA A 54 -5.00 -14.37 3.23
N VAL A 55 -4.99 -13.40 2.32
CA VAL A 55 -4.72 -11.99 2.61
C VAL A 55 -5.93 -11.19 2.15
N SER A 56 -6.43 -10.29 2.99
CA SER A 56 -7.49 -9.36 2.57
C SER A 56 -6.91 -8.22 1.73
N PHE A 57 -7.73 -7.56 0.91
CA PHE A 57 -7.29 -6.37 0.20
C PHE A 57 -6.81 -5.25 1.15
N ASP A 58 -7.47 -5.09 2.29
CA ASP A 58 -7.10 -4.07 3.28
C ASP A 58 -5.73 -4.35 3.89
N GLU A 59 -5.47 -5.60 4.30
CA GLU A 59 -4.14 -6.03 4.80
C GLU A 59 -3.07 -5.82 3.72
N PHE A 60 -3.37 -6.17 2.48
CA PHE A 60 -2.48 -5.92 1.35
C PHE A 60 -2.18 -4.42 1.19
N GLN A 61 -3.18 -3.55 1.27
CA GLN A 61 -2.99 -2.11 1.17
C GLN A 61 -2.12 -1.57 2.30
N VAL A 62 -2.37 -1.97 3.55
CA VAL A 62 -1.55 -1.59 4.71
C VAL A 62 -0.07 -1.90 4.47
N ILE A 63 0.23 -3.10 3.96
CA ILE A 63 1.62 -3.51 3.70
C ILE A 63 2.22 -2.73 2.52
N ARG A 64 1.42 -2.44 1.48
CA ARG A 64 1.88 -1.72 0.29
C ARG A 64 2.17 -0.25 0.56
N THR A 65 1.34 0.40 1.36
CA THR A 65 1.39 1.85 1.66
C THR A 65 2.14 2.16 2.95
N GLY A 66 2.30 1.17 3.84
CA GLY A 66 2.87 1.34 5.18
C GLY A 66 1.90 1.96 6.18
N THR A 67 0.61 2.06 5.86
CA THR A 67 -0.39 2.67 6.75
C THR A 67 -1.80 2.13 6.48
N ALA A 68 -2.59 2.01 7.55
CA ALA A 68 -4.00 1.66 7.47
C ALA A 68 -4.89 2.83 6.99
N LYS A 69 -4.35 4.05 6.98
CA LYS A 69 -5.09 5.21 6.46
C LYS A 69 -5.20 5.10 4.95
N SER A 70 -6.40 5.24 4.42
CA SER A 70 -6.65 5.42 3.01
C SER A 70 -5.89 6.62 2.44
N VAL A 71 -5.71 6.66 1.12
CA VAL A 71 -5.09 7.80 0.44
C VAL A 71 -5.84 9.10 0.78
N SER A 72 -7.17 9.04 0.82
CA SER A 72 -8.02 10.19 1.18
C SER A 72 -7.78 10.67 2.61
N GLU A 73 -7.69 9.76 3.57
CA GLU A 73 -7.40 10.13 4.96
C GLU A 73 -6.00 10.72 5.12
N GLN A 74 -5.00 10.19 4.41
CA GLN A 74 -3.64 10.75 4.40
C GLN A 74 -3.63 12.16 3.80
N GLN A 75 -4.38 12.38 2.72
CA GLN A 75 -4.49 13.70 2.09
C GLN A 75 -5.23 14.71 2.99
N ILE A 76 -6.30 14.28 3.64
CA ILE A 76 -7.04 15.11 4.61
C ILE A 76 -6.12 15.47 5.77
N GLU A 77 -5.40 14.51 6.33
CA GLU A 77 -4.47 14.77 7.44
C GLU A 77 -3.32 15.69 7.03
N ALA A 78 -2.74 15.50 5.84
CA ALA A 78 -1.73 16.40 5.30
C ALA A 78 -2.26 17.83 5.15
N TYR A 79 -3.47 17.99 4.62
CA TYR A 79 -4.13 19.28 4.49
C TYR A 79 -4.40 19.95 5.84
N LEU A 80 -4.94 19.20 6.80
CA LEU A 80 -5.19 19.71 8.16
C LEU A 80 -3.89 20.10 8.87
N ASN A 81 -2.80 19.37 8.65
CA ASN A 81 -1.49 19.74 9.19
C ASN A 81 -0.93 21.02 8.57
N LEU A 82 -1.11 21.24 7.27
CA LEU A 82 -0.74 22.50 6.61
C LEU A 82 -1.54 23.68 7.15
N ILE A 83 -2.85 23.49 7.33
CA ILE A 83 -3.72 24.50 7.94
C ILE A 83 -3.23 24.80 9.36
N ARG A 84 -3.04 23.78 10.19
CA ARG A 84 -2.57 23.95 11.58
C ARG A 84 -1.23 24.67 11.65
N TYR A 85 -0.26 24.29 10.83
CA TYR A 85 1.02 25.01 10.73
C TYR A 85 0.86 26.48 10.32
N SER A 86 -0.06 26.77 9.39
CA SER A 86 -0.35 28.15 9.00
C SER A 86 -1.02 28.96 10.12
N TYR A 87 -1.91 28.35 10.90
CA TYR A 87 -2.53 28.99 12.05
C TYR A 87 -1.54 29.18 13.22
N ASP A 88 -0.69 28.20 13.51
CA ASP A 88 0.32 28.30 14.59
C ASP A 88 1.29 29.46 14.31
N ARG A 89 1.72 29.64 13.04
CA ARG A 89 2.55 30.80 12.62
C ARG A 89 1.83 32.15 12.71
N LEU A 90 0.51 32.19 12.50
CA LEU A 90 -0.26 33.43 12.54
C LEU A 90 -0.76 33.78 13.95
N SER A 91 -0.85 32.80 14.84
CA SER A 91 -1.34 32.96 16.22
C SER A 91 -0.24 33.26 17.25
N HIS A 92 1.04 33.03 16.93
CA HIS A 92 2.20 33.48 17.73
C HIS A 92 3.17 34.37 16.92
N PRO A 93 2.76 35.59 16.51
CA PRO A 93 3.60 36.47 15.70
C PRO A 93 4.78 37.14 16.42
N TYR A 94 5.00 36.92 17.74
CA TYR A 94 5.93 37.74 18.55
C TYR A 94 6.97 37.00 19.43
N ASP A 95 7.10 35.67 19.39
CA ASP A 95 8.12 34.96 20.22
C ASP A 95 9.53 34.88 19.59
N HIS A 96 9.83 35.76 18.63
CA HIS A 96 11.17 35.91 18.06
C HIS A 96 11.72 37.33 18.22
N GLU A 97 11.58 37.93 19.41
CA GLU A 97 12.49 38.99 19.87
C GLU A 97 12.84 38.80 21.35
N ALA A 98 13.87 37.99 21.58
CA ALA A 98 14.71 38.08 22.78
C ALA A 98 16.12 37.60 22.41
N ILE A 99 16.80 38.41 21.59
CA ILE A 99 18.26 38.47 21.57
C ILE A 99 18.61 39.60 22.54
N ASP A 100 19.25 39.22 23.65
CA ASP A 100 20.35 39.96 24.26
C ASP A 100 21.34 38.92 24.82
#